data_AF-A0A4U0WIQ9-F1
#
_entry.id   AF-A0A4U0WIQ9-F1
#
_cell.length_a   1.000
_cell.length_b   1.000
_cell.length_c   1.000
_cell.angle_alpha   90.00
_cell.angle_beta   90.00
_cell.angle_gamma   90.00
#
_symmetry.space_group_name_H-M   'P 1'
#
loop_
_entity.id
_entity.type
_entity.pdbx_description
1 polymer ?
#
loop_
_entity_poly.entity_id
_entity_poly.type
_entity_poly.pdbx_seq_one_letter_code
_entity_poly.pdbx_strand_id
1 'polypeptide(L)'
;MDDLQVLSLVSRVTSEIQNHLGINDKTVAEFVIDQHSKCKSMADFKSALTEWDFPPSLIESIDRLVLTMHPRFKSKSSRAEADAGEEDMDDGRDRKTRVFKGLSIPDKEPGWRYEDGPDGNNNEVKEGDAKSDALDDTFAMLEGLVGKTNGGHKDEQQETPASVEISVTEFVHKRSGFAQVRHRF
;
A
#
# COMPACT_ATOMS: atom_id res chain seq x y z
N MET A 1 -12.28 3.13 -25.23
CA MET A 1 -11.77 3.77 -23.99
C MET A 1 -12.59 3.34 -22.78
N ASP A 2 -13.90 3.13 -22.94
CA ASP A 2 -14.81 2.80 -21.83
C ASP A 2 -14.56 1.42 -21.22
N ASP A 3 -14.19 0.43 -22.02
CA ASP A 3 -13.97 -0.95 -21.55
C ASP A 3 -12.87 -1.07 -20.49
N LEU A 4 -11.75 -0.36 -20.66
CA LEU A 4 -10.65 -0.38 -19.68
C LEU A 4 -11.05 0.26 -18.34
N GLN A 5 -11.88 1.30 -18.36
CA GLN A 5 -12.35 1.97 -17.14
C GLN A 5 -13.29 1.04 -16.36
N VAL A 6 -14.18 0.34 -17.05
CA VAL A 6 -15.07 -0.65 -16.44
C VAL A 6 -14.26 -1.80 -15.86
N LEU A 7 -13.29 -2.35 -16.61
CA LEU A 7 -12.41 -3.41 -16.12
C LEU A 7 -11.60 -2.98 -14.89
N SER A 8 -11.09 -1.74 -14.88
CA SER A 8 -10.38 -1.17 -13.73
C SER A 8 -11.27 -1.03 -12.51
N LEU A 9 -12.52 -0.56 -12.69
CA LEU A 9 -13.50 -0.46 -11.62
C LEU A 9 -13.85 -1.85 -11.05
N VAL A 10 -14.16 -2.82 -11.92
CA VAL A 10 -14.46 -4.19 -11.52
C VAL A 10 -13.30 -4.78 -10.71
N SER A 11 -12.07 -4.68 -11.22
CA SER A 11 -10.90 -5.19 -10.52
C SER A 11 -10.72 -4.57 -9.13
N ARG A 12 -10.96 -3.26 -9.00
CA ARG A 12 -10.80 -2.55 -7.72
C ARG A 12 -11.89 -2.91 -6.72
N VAL A 13 -13.12 -3.07 -7.18
CA VAL A 13 -14.24 -3.57 -6.36
C VAL A 13 -14.00 -5.02 -5.93
N THR A 14 -13.47 -5.89 -6.81
CA THR A 14 -13.09 -7.26 -6.45
C THR A 14 -12.05 -7.28 -5.32
N SER A 15 -10.99 -6.46 -5.42
CA SER A 15 -10.00 -6.36 -4.35
C SER A 15 -10.58 -5.82 -3.05
N GLU A 16 -11.47 -4.84 -3.11
CA GLU A 16 -12.14 -4.30 -1.92
C GLU A 16 -12.99 -5.39 -1.24
N ILE A 17 -13.80 -6.14 -1.99
CA ILE A 17 -14.58 -7.27 -1.47
C ILE A 17 -13.67 -8.33 -0.87
N GLN A 18 -12.56 -8.66 -1.53
CA GLN A 18 -11.57 -9.60 -1.01
C GLN A 18 -10.97 -9.14 0.32
N ASN A 19 -10.71 -7.85 0.49
CA ASN A 19 -10.10 -7.32 1.71
C ASN A 19 -11.05 -7.41 2.92
N HIS A 20 -12.36 -7.25 2.71
CA HIS A 20 -13.34 -7.26 3.81
C HIS A 20 -13.95 -8.65 4.06
N LEU A 21 -14.12 -9.46 3.02
CA LEU A 21 -14.83 -10.74 3.09
C LEU A 21 -13.96 -11.96 2.73
N GLY A 22 -12.74 -11.75 2.23
CA GLY A 22 -11.86 -12.84 1.76
C GLY A 22 -12.32 -13.48 0.44
N ILE A 23 -13.32 -12.91 -0.23
CA ILE A 23 -13.91 -13.46 -1.46
C ILE A 23 -13.29 -12.76 -2.68
N ASN A 24 -12.68 -13.53 -3.57
CA ASN A 24 -12.13 -13.04 -4.84
C ASN A 24 -13.01 -13.53 -6.01
N ASP A 25 -14.18 -12.91 -6.18
CA ASP A 25 -15.12 -13.24 -7.25
C ASP A 25 -15.46 -12.01 -8.09
N LYS A 26 -15.14 -12.09 -9.38
CA LYS A 26 -15.43 -11.05 -10.37
C LYS A 26 -16.93 -10.86 -10.59
N THR A 27 -17.70 -11.94 -10.58
CA THR A 27 -19.14 -11.92 -10.87
C THR A 27 -19.92 -11.19 -9.78
N VAL A 28 -19.51 -11.35 -8.52
CA VAL A 28 -20.06 -10.60 -7.39
C VAL A 28 -19.75 -9.11 -7.55
N ALA A 29 -18.51 -8.76 -7.91
CA ALA A 29 -18.14 -7.35 -8.13
C ALA A 29 -18.97 -6.71 -9.27
N GLU A 30 -19.13 -7.40 -10.39
CA GLU A 30 -19.97 -6.94 -11.51
C GLU A 30 -21.43 -6.75 -11.09
N PHE A 31 -21.99 -7.71 -10.34
CA PHE A 31 -23.35 -7.62 -9.82
C PHE A 31 -23.54 -6.42 -8.89
N VAL A 32 -22.61 -6.19 -7.96
CA VAL A 32 -22.68 -5.08 -7.01
C VAL A 32 -22.62 -3.72 -7.73
N ILE A 33 -21.75 -3.60 -8.75
CA ILE A 33 -21.67 -2.39 -9.59
C ILE A 33 -22.98 -2.17 -10.36
N ASP A 34 -23.59 -3.24 -10.89
CA ASP A 34 -24.89 -3.16 -11.56
C ASP A 34 -26.03 -2.75 -10.59
N GLN A 35 -26.02 -3.26 -9.36
CA GLN A 35 -26.96 -2.82 -8.31
C GLN A 35 -26.83 -1.33 -7.99
N HIS A 36 -25.60 -0.83 -7.89
CA HIS A 36 -25.36 0.61 -7.69
C HIS A 36 -25.99 1.44 -8.80
N SER A 37 -25.87 1.00 -10.06
CA SER A 37 -26.41 1.71 -11.22
C SER A 37 -27.94 1.88 -11.23
N LYS A 38 -28.65 1.03 -10.48
CA LYS A 38 -30.12 1.06 -10.30
C LYS A 38 -30.56 1.92 -9.12
N CYS A 39 -29.65 2.21 -8.20
CA CYS A 39 -29.90 3.02 -7.00
C CYS A 39 -29.68 4.51 -7.29
N LYS A 40 -30.42 5.38 -6.59
CA LYS A 40 -30.26 6.86 -6.70
C LYS A 40 -29.64 7.47 -5.47
N SER A 41 -29.74 6.78 -4.34
CA SER A 41 -29.21 7.22 -3.05
C SER A 41 -28.43 6.10 -2.37
N MET A 42 -27.54 6.49 -1.46
CA MET A 42 -26.79 5.55 -0.63
C MET A 42 -27.71 4.67 0.22
N ALA A 43 -28.86 5.19 0.65
CA ALA A 43 -29.84 4.44 1.42
C ALA A 43 -30.44 3.29 0.58
N ASP A 44 -30.82 3.56 -0.67
CA ASP A 44 -31.33 2.55 -1.60
C ASP A 44 -30.27 1.47 -1.87
N PHE A 45 -29.01 1.87 -2.01
CA PHE A 45 -27.89 0.96 -2.24
C PHE A 45 -27.63 0.05 -1.04
N LYS A 46 -27.65 0.60 0.18
CA LYS A 46 -27.58 -0.21 1.42
C LYS A 46 -28.74 -1.19 1.49
N SER A 47 -29.96 -0.75 1.18
CA SER A 47 -31.14 -1.61 1.17
C SER A 47 -31.04 -2.74 0.14
N ALA A 48 -30.55 -2.47 -1.07
CA ALA A 48 -30.36 -3.48 -2.11
C ALA A 48 -29.32 -4.55 -1.75
N LEU A 49 -28.35 -4.22 -0.89
CA LEU A 49 -27.29 -5.12 -0.44
C LEU A 49 -27.53 -5.76 0.94
N THR A 50 -28.69 -5.53 1.55
CA THR A 50 -29.00 -6.03 2.90
C THR A 50 -28.90 -7.55 3.01
N GLU A 51 -29.26 -8.27 1.94
CA GLU A 51 -29.23 -9.74 1.89
C GLU A 51 -27.80 -10.31 1.84
N TRP A 52 -26.81 -9.50 1.46
CA TRP A 52 -25.42 -9.92 1.27
C TRP A 52 -24.55 -9.69 2.52
N ASP A 53 -25.10 -9.14 3.60
CA ASP A 53 -24.42 -8.88 4.87
C ASP A 53 -23.07 -8.13 4.71
N PHE A 54 -23.01 -7.20 3.74
CA PHE A 54 -21.81 -6.40 3.52
C PHE A 54 -21.59 -5.43 4.66
N PRO A 55 -20.34 -5.30 5.18
CA PRO A 55 -20.01 -4.28 6.17
C PRO A 55 -20.39 -2.89 5.66
N PRO A 56 -20.95 -2.00 6.50
CA PRO A 56 -21.38 -0.68 6.05
C PRO A 56 -20.22 0.15 5.48
N SER A 57 -19.00 -0.05 5.99
CA SER A 57 -17.77 0.56 5.47
C SER A 57 -17.44 0.12 4.04
N LEU A 58 -17.65 -1.17 3.72
CA LEU A 58 -17.45 -1.74 2.38
C LEU A 58 -18.47 -1.15 1.39
N ILE A 59 -19.73 -1.05 1.78
CA ILE A 59 -20.77 -0.48 0.90
C ILE A 59 -20.41 0.98 0.58
N GLU A 60 -19.97 1.74 1.57
CA GLU A 60 -19.54 3.13 1.39
C GLU A 60 -18.26 3.27 0.55
N SER A 61 -17.30 2.34 0.67
CA SER A 61 -16.11 2.36 -0.19
C SER A 61 -16.45 2.04 -1.65
N ILE A 62 -17.31 1.05 -1.89
CA ILE A 62 -17.77 0.70 -3.24
C ILE A 62 -18.57 1.85 -3.88
N ASP A 63 -19.50 2.48 -3.15
CA ASP A 63 -20.25 3.63 -3.66
C ASP A 63 -19.31 4.75 -4.17
N ARG A 64 -18.28 5.08 -3.38
CA ARG A 64 -17.24 6.04 -3.77
C ARG A 64 -16.45 5.58 -5.01
N LEU A 65 -16.07 4.31 -5.09
CA LEU A 65 -15.36 3.76 -6.27
C LEU A 65 -16.21 3.88 -7.54
N VAL A 66 -17.50 3.53 -7.46
CA VAL A 66 -18.40 3.61 -8.61
C VAL A 66 -18.60 5.06 -9.04
N LEU A 67 -18.85 5.99 -8.11
CA LEU A 67 -19.02 7.41 -8.45
C LEU A 67 -17.76 8.05 -9.07
N THR A 68 -16.57 7.61 -8.68
CA THR A 68 -15.29 8.20 -9.14
C THR A 68 -14.74 7.57 -10.42
N MET A 69 -14.98 6.27 -10.64
CA MET A 69 -14.36 5.52 -11.75
C MET A 69 -15.35 5.10 -12.84
N HIS A 70 -16.66 5.10 -12.59
CA HIS A 70 -17.62 4.64 -13.59
C HIS A 70 -17.79 5.69 -14.72
N PRO A 71 -17.74 5.30 -16.02
CA PRO A 71 -17.82 6.23 -17.15
C PRO A 71 -19.05 7.16 -17.11
N ARG A 72 -20.19 6.63 -16.64
CA ARG A 72 -21.46 7.38 -16.47
C ARG A 72 -21.40 8.52 -15.44
N PHE A 73 -20.56 8.41 -14.40
CA PHE A 73 -20.49 9.40 -13.32
C PHE A 73 -19.28 10.33 -13.47
N LYS A 74 -18.24 9.88 -14.18
CA LYS A 74 -17.00 10.63 -14.42
C LYS A 74 -17.13 11.79 -15.42
N SER A 75 -18.20 11.84 -16.22
CA SER A 75 -18.37 12.82 -17.31
C SER A 75 -18.64 14.27 -16.86
N LYS A 76 -18.71 14.55 -15.55
CA LYS A 76 -18.88 15.90 -14.99
C LYS A 76 -17.68 16.40 -14.17
N SER A 77 -16.74 15.52 -13.81
CA SER A 77 -15.52 15.90 -13.08
C SER A 77 -14.29 16.02 -13.98
N SER A 78 -14.32 15.46 -15.19
CA SER A 78 -13.19 15.49 -16.12
C SER A 78 -12.85 16.87 -16.69
N ARG A 79 -13.71 17.89 -16.54
CA ARG A 79 -13.32 19.29 -16.84
C ARG A 79 -12.52 19.96 -15.71
N ALA A 80 -12.32 19.28 -14.57
CA ALA A 80 -11.52 19.82 -13.47
C ALA A 80 -10.16 19.14 -13.28
N GLU A 81 -9.92 17.96 -13.88
CA GLU A 81 -8.71 17.17 -13.60
C GLU A 81 -7.97 16.61 -14.83
N ALA A 82 -8.48 16.79 -16.06
CA ALA A 82 -7.80 16.29 -17.27
C ALA A 82 -7.34 17.39 -18.25
N ASP A 83 -7.53 18.67 -17.91
CA ASP A 83 -7.03 19.81 -18.71
C ASP A 83 -6.04 20.63 -17.86
N ALA A 84 -4.85 20.05 -17.72
CA ALA A 84 -3.63 20.80 -17.45
C ALA A 84 -2.92 21.11 -18.80
N GLY A 85 -3.71 21.39 -19.84
CA GLY A 85 -3.32 22.21 -20.96
C GLY A 85 -3.69 23.66 -20.64
N GLU A 86 -2.80 24.57 -20.98
CA GLU A 86 -2.91 26.01 -20.77
C GLU A 86 -4.24 26.54 -21.31
N GLU A 87 -5.06 27.14 -20.43
CA GLU A 87 -5.73 28.44 -20.62
C GLU A 87 -6.87 28.63 -19.59
N ASP A 88 -6.73 29.69 -18.78
CA ASP A 88 -7.82 30.47 -18.18
C ASP A 88 -8.69 29.84 -17.06
N MET A 89 -8.09 29.52 -15.90
CA MET A 89 -8.83 29.18 -14.65
C MET A 89 -8.08 29.67 -13.39
N ASP A 90 -7.99 30.99 -13.19
CA ASP A 90 -7.38 31.60 -12.00
C ASP A 90 -8.28 31.47 -10.74
N ASP A 91 -9.59 31.69 -10.85
CA ASP A 91 -10.51 31.81 -9.69
C ASP A 91 -10.77 30.46 -8.96
N GLY A 92 -10.83 29.36 -9.69
CA GLY A 92 -11.20 28.04 -9.14
C GLY A 92 -10.07 27.32 -8.41
N ARG A 93 -8.82 27.56 -8.81
CA ARG A 93 -7.62 27.05 -8.12
C ARG A 93 -7.32 27.91 -6.90
N ASP A 94 -7.38 29.23 -7.06
CA ASP A 94 -7.13 30.19 -5.99
C ASP A 94 -8.04 29.98 -4.75
N ARG A 95 -9.31 29.61 -4.95
CA ARG A 95 -10.19 29.30 -3.83
C ARG A 95 -9.75 28.05 -3.04
N LYS A 96 -9.30 26.99 -3.72
CA LYS A 96 -8.88 25.73 -3.08
C LYS A 96 -7.48 25.85 -2.49
N THR A 97 -6.57 26.60 -3.13
CA THR A 97 -5.26 26.92 -2.57
C THR A 97 -5.40 27.84 -1.34
N ARG A 98 -6.37 28.77 -1.32
CA ARG A 98 -6.69 29.57 -0.13
C ARG A 98 -7.30 28.74 1.01
N VAL A 99 -8.26 27.86 0.71
CA VAL A 99 -8.95 27.05 1.74
C VAL A 99 -8.08 25.89 2.24
N PHE A 100 -7.26 25.28 1.37
CA PHE A 100 -6.43 24.11 1.66
C PHE A 100 -4.93 24.37 1.38
N LYS A 101 -4.41 25.51 1.82
CA LYS A 101 -3.00 25.90 1.61
C LYS A 101 -1.97 24.86 2.07
N GLY A 102 -2.32 23.99 3.01
CA GLY A 102 -1.46 22.90 3.50
C GLY A 102 -1.40 21.67 2.60
N LEU A 103 -2.42 21.44 1.76
CA LEU A 103 -2.45 20.35 0.77
C LEU A 103 -1.98 20.79 -0.61
N SER A 104 -1.89 22.11 -0.83
CA SER A 104 -1.49 22.73 -2.10
C SER A 104 -0.04 23.19 -2.11
N ILE A 105 0.81 22.58 -1.27
CA ILE A 105 2.24 22.92 -1.26
C ILE A 105 2.83 22.40 -2.58
N PRO A 106 3.35 23.28 -3.45
CA PRO A 106 4.02 22.82 -4.66
C PRO A 106 5.24 22.00 -4.27
N ASP A 107 5.51 20.94 -5.04
CA ASP A 107 6.70 20.13 -4.85
C ASP A 107 7.92 21.05 -4.84
N LYS A 108 8.66 21.01 -3.74
CA LYS A 108 9.97 21.64 -3.64
C LYS A 108 10.98 20.55 -3.93
N GLU A 109 11.96 20.83 -4.79
CA GLU A 109 13.12 19.96 -4.85
C GLU A 109 13.66 19.82 -3.42
N PRO A 110 13.69 18.61 -2.87
CA PRO A 110 14.26 18.43 -1.56
C PRO A 110 15.72 18.85 -1.68
N GLY A 111 16.06 19.93 -0.98
CA GLY A 111 17.44 20.33 -0.75
C GLY A 111 18.10 19.29 0.15
N TRP A 112 18.27 18.08 -0.37
CA TRP A 112 19.32 17.19 0.07
C TRP A 112 20.61 17.93 -0.27
N ARG A 113 20.99 18.83 0.63
CA ARG A 113 22.38 19.20 0.81
C ARG A 113 23.06 17.90 1.17
N TYR A 114 23.55 17.18 0.16
CA TYR A 114 24.77 16.43 0.35
C TYR A 114 25.75 17.47 0.90
N GLU A 115 26.07 17.38 2.19
CA GLU A 115 27.19 18.10 2.76
C GLU A 115 28.47 17.50 2.20
N ASP A 116 28.72 17.79 0.93
CA ASP A 116 30.04 17.94 0.33
C ASP A 116 29.86 18.13 -1.18
N GLY A 117 29.69 19.40 -1.57
CA GLY A 117 29.82 19.86 -2.95
C GLY A 117 30.44 21.26 -2.90
N PRO A 118 31.66 21.47 -3.42
CA PRO A 118 32.34 22.75 -3.31
C PRO A 118 31.81 23.72 -4.37
N ASP A 119 31.20 24.77 -3.84
CA ASP A 119 30.93 26.08 -4.40
C ASP A 119 29.85 26.27 -5.48
N GLY A 120 28.87 27.07 -5.09
CA GLY A 120 27.92 27.76 -5.94
C GLY A 120 27.76 29.21 -5.46
N ASN A 121 28.85 29.89 -5.10
CA ASN A 121 28.97 31.35 -5.09
C ASN A 121 30.44 31.79 -5.20
N ASN A 122 30.89 32.02 -6.45
CA ASN A 122 31.99 32.89 -6.85
C ASN A 122 32.93 33.36 -5.73
N ASN A 123 33.78 32.47 -5.21
CA ASN A 123 35.07 32.90 -4.69
C ASN A 123 36.11 31.79 -4.82
N GLU A 124 37.16 32.09 -5.57
CA GLU A 124 38.32 31.25 -5.80
C GLU A 124 38.96 30.83 -4.45
N VAL A 125 38.83 29.55 -4.07
CA VAL A 125 39.56 28.95 -2.94
C VAL A 125 40.27 27.69 -3.40
N LYS A 126 41.59 27.72 -3.30
CA LYS A 126 42.56 26.70 -3.72
C LYS A 126 42.35 25.37 -3.01
N GLU A 127 42.39 24.28 -3.77
CA GLU A 127 42.43 22.90 -3.29
C GLU A 127 43.76 22.60 -2.59
N GLY A 128 43.70 22.03 -1.38
CA GLY A 128 44.83 21.54 -0.61
C GLY A 128 44.41 20.87 0.70
N ASP A 129 44.60 19.55 0.76
CA ASP A 129 45.23 18.85 1.90
C ASP A 129 44.50 18.71 3.25
N ALA A 130 43.17 18.57 3.30
CA ALA A 130 42.51 18.31 4.59
C ALA A 130 41.40 17.24 4.60
N LYS A 131 40.91 16.80 3.43
CA LYS A 131 39.80 15.82 3.34
C LYS A 131 40.23 14.42 2.91
N SER A 132 41.38 14.27 2.26
CA SER A 132 41.98 12.95 1.96
C SER A 132 42.45 12.24 3.23
N ASP A 133 43.09 12.98 4.13
CA ASP A 133 43.78 12.42 5.30
C ASP A 133 42.78 11.83 6.30
N ALA A 134 41.60 12.46 6.43
CA ALA A 134 40.52 11.95 7.27
C ALA A 134 39.92 10.63 6.75
N LEU A 135 39.97 10.37 5.44
CA LEU A 135 39.48 9.12 4.85
C LEU A 135 40.50 7.99 5.03
N ASP A 136 41.79 8.29 4.90
CA ASP A 136 42.87 7.32 5.14
C ASP A 136 42.97 6.89 6.61
N ASP A 137 42.74 7.80 7.56
CA ASP A 137 42.70 7.48 8.99
C ASP A 137 41.59 6.47 9.33
N THR A 138 40.42 6.60 8.69
CA THR A 138 39.33 5.62 8.88
C THR A 138 39.65 4.26 8.29
N PHE A 139 40.39 4.22 7.18
CA PHE A 139 40.82 2.98 6.54
C PHE A 139 41.88 2.24 7.38
N ALA A 140 42.84 2.99 7.94
CA ALA A 140 43.86 2.46 8.85
C ALA A 140 43.26 1.83 10.13
N MET A 141 42.19 2.42 10.68
CA MET A 141 41.48 1.87 11.85
C MET A 141 40.81 0.51 11.55
N LEU A 142 40.25 0.34 10.35
CA LEU A 142 39.61 -0.90 9.90
C LEU A 142 40.64 -2.01 9.66
N GLU A 143 41.78 -1.68 9.05
CA GLU A 143 42.87 -2.65 8.83
C GLU A 143 43.51 -3.09 10.15
N GLY A 144 43.65 -2.19 11.12
CA GLY A 144 44.13 -2.51 12.47
C GLY A 144 43.24 -3.48 13.25
N LEU A 145 41.94 -3.54 12.93
CA LEU A 145 41.00 -4.48 13.54
C LEU A 145 41.02 -5.86 12.88
N VAL A 146 41.26 -5.92 11.57
CA VAL A 146 41.40 -7.15 10.78
C VAL A 146 42.72 -7.89 11.08
N GLY A 147 43.80 -7.18 11.39
CA GLY A 147 45.12 -7.78 11.63
C GLY A 147 45.32 -8.46 12.99
N LYS A 148 44.35 -8.40 13.92
CA LYS A 148 44.53 -8.84 15.32
C LYS A 148 43.79 -10.15 15.66
N THR A 149 43.66 -11.09 14.73
CA THR A 149 43.29 -12.48 15.06
C THR A 149 44.11 -13.47 14.25
N ASN A 150 45.39 -13.63 14.59
CA ASN A 150 46.17 -14.82 14.29
C ASN A 150 47.21 -15.06 15.39
N GLY A 151 46.77 -15.72 16.47
CA GLY A 151 47.63 -16.41 17.43
C GLY A 151 47.07 -17.80 17.65
N GLY A 152 47.69 -18.81 17.02
CA GLY A 152 47.17 -20.18 16.97
C GLY A 152 47.24 -20.95 18.30
N HIS A 153 46.45 -22.03 18.40
CA HIS A 153 46.89 -23.39 18.73
C HIS A 153 45.72 -24.38 18.91
N LYS A 154 45.86 -25.52 18.20
CA LYS A 154 45.46 -26.91 18.52
C LYS A 154 44.02 -27.39 18.22
N ASP A 155 43.99 -28.37 17.31
CA ASP A 155 42.95 -29.39 17.12
C ASP A 155 42.63 -30.10 18.44
N GLU A 156 41.34 -30.22 18.76
CA GLU A 156 40.84 -31.34 19.56
C GLU A 156 39.39 -31.65 19.18
N GLN A 157 39.16 -32.92 18.82
CA GLN A 157 37.88 -33.49 18.42
C GLN A 157 36.90 -33.50 19.58
N GLN A 158 35.65 -33.10 19.37
CA GLN A 158 34.53 -33.61 20.18
C GLN A 158 33.18 -33.46 19.47
N GLU A 159 32.74 -34.61 18.96
CA GLU A 159 31.38 -35.16 18.86
C GLU A 159 30.16 -34.22 18.84
N THR A 160 29.40 -34.32 17.74
CA THR A 160 28.05 -33.79 17.57
C THR A 160 27.01 -34.60 18.36
N PRO A 161 26.08 -33.97 19.09
CA PRO A 161 24.83 -34.61 19.43
C PRO A 161 23.66 -34.13 18.55
N ALA A 162 23.17 -35.09 17.76
CA ALA A 162 21.80 -35.39 17.35
C ALA A 162 20.79 -34.25 17.04
N SER A 163 20.35 -34.25 15.78
CA SER A 163 19.13 -33.66 15.26
C SER A 163 17.89 -34.12 16.05
N VAL A 164 17.08 -33.17 16.52
CA VAL A 164 15.72 -33.43 17.02
C VAL A 164 14.77 -33.32 15.82
N GLU A 165 14.33 -34.47 15.31
CA GLU A 165 13.25 -34.55 14.34
C GLU A 165 11.90 -34.22 15.01
N ILE A 166 11.24 -33.17 14.53
CA ILE A 166 9.85 -32.88 14.88
C ILE A 166 8.97 -33.65 13.90
N SER A 167 8.47 -34.81 14.33
CA SER A 167 7.51 -35.61 13.58
C SER A 167 6.13 -34.94 13.54
N VAL A 168 5.70 -34.54 12.35
CA VAL A 168 4.35 -34.08 12.03
C VAL A 168 3.48 -35.30 11.73
N THR A 169 2.64 -35.73 12.67
CA THR A 169 1.45 -36.58 12.38
C THR A 169 0.59 -36.73 13.64
N GLU A 170 -0.61 -36.15 13.67
CA GLU A 170 -1.82 -36.91 14.03
C GLU A 170 -3.08 -36.20 13.52
N PHE A 171 -3.90 -37.00 12.83
CA PHE A 171 -5.04 -36.64 12.01
C PHE A 171 -6.27 -37.37 12.58
N VAL A 172 -7.33 -36.61 12.87
CA VAL A 172 -8.76 -36.99 12.89
C VAL A 172 -9.19 -38.17 13.78
N HIS A 173 -10.12 -37.91 14.72
CA HIS A 173 -11.43 -38.61 14.87
C HIS A 173 -12.10 -38.28 16.22
N LYS A 174 -13.15 -37.45 16.22
CA LYS A 174 -14.36 -37.76 17.01
C LYS A 174 -15.60 -37.11 16.41
N ARG A 175 -16.30 -37.92 15.61
CA ARG A 175 -17.64 -37.66 15.09
C ARG A 175 -18.69 -37.87 16.19
N SER A 176 -19.75 -37.07 16.09
CA SER A 176 -21.16 -37.47 16.25
C SER A 176 -21.62 -37.98 17.62
N GLY A 177 -22.14 -37.08 18.44
CA GLY A 177 -23.10 -37.39 19.52
C GLY A 177 -24.52 -37.20 19.01
N PHE A 178 -25.22 -38.32 18.84
CA PHE A 178 -26.56 -38.47 18.30
C PHE A 178 -27.64 -37.99 19.29
N ALA A 179 -28.76 -37.52 18.73
CA ALA A 179 -29.96 -37.09 19.44
C ALA A 179 -30.61 -38.21 20.26
N GLN A 180 -31.13 -37.87 21.44
CA GLN A 180 -32.10 -38.68 22.17
C GLN A 180 -33.21 -37.77 22.70
N VAL A 181 -34.25 -37.55 21.89
CA VAL A 181 -35.52 -36.99 22.33
C VAL A 181 -36.25 -38.07 23.12
N ARG A 182 -36.46 -37.83 24.42
CA ARG A 182 -37.27 -38.70 25.29
C ARG A 182 -38.72 -38.23 25.23
N HIS A 183 -39.55 -39.03 24.60
CA HIS A 183 -41.00 -38.99 24.69
C HIS A 183 -41.41 -39.68 26.00
N ARG A 184 -42.19 -39.03 26.89
CA ARG A 184 -43.07 -39.69 27.88
C ARG A 184 -44.13 -38.74 28.44
N PHE A 185 -45.37 -39.17 28.23
CA PHE A 185 -46.65 -38.92 28.92
C PHE A 185 -47.23 -37.51 28.95
#